data_AF-A0A949WGG7-F1
#
_entry.id   AF-A0A949WGG7-F1
#
_cell.length_a   1.000
_cell.length_b   1.000
_cell.length_c   1.000
_cell.angle_alpha   90.00
_cell.angle_beta   90.00
_cell.angle_gamma   90.00
#
_symmetry.space_group_name_H-M   'P 1'
#
loop_
_entity.id
_entity.type
_entity.pdbx_description
1 polymer ?
#
loop_
_entity_poly.entity_id
_entity_poly.type
_entity_poly.pdbx_seq_one_letter_code
_entity_poly.pdbx_strand_id
1 'polypeptide(L)'
;MKRGLIILLLAVAAATAAFFITRNQCQCGTRLDATSHDGETMLPELEWLHQELKLDDTQFAKVKAQHLAYKPTCEALCMKVMTARKKLSQLAAQGNLSSPELDAALQEQAAVHVECQKALLRHLHQTAGLMSESQARQYLDAMLPQVIGAAAEPVSHGH
;
A
#
# COMPACT_ATOMS: atom_id res chain seq x y z
N MET A 1 -0.29 -51.50 -8.44
CA MET A 1 0.75 -50.54 -7.99
C MET A 1 1.07 -49.45 -9.03
N LYS A 2 1.29 -49.76 -10.32
CA LYS A 2 1.59 -48.72 -11.36
C LYS A 2 0.48 -47.67 -11.56
N ARG A 3 -0.80 -48.07 -11.51
CA ARG A 3 -1.93 -47.15 -11.70
C ARG A 3 -2.07 -46.12 -10.58
N GLY A 4 -1.81 -46.51 -9.34
CA GLY A 4 -1.78 -45.59 -8.20
C GLY A 4 -0.63 -44.57 -8.27
N LEU A 5 0.54 -45.02 -8.72
CA LEU A 5 1.70 -44.14 -8.93
C LEU A 5 1.42 -43.08 -10.02
N ILE A 6 0.75 -43.45 -11.11
CA ILE A 6 0.40 -42.53 -12.19
C ILE A 6 -0.58 -41.45 -11.70
N ILE A 7 -1.59 -41.84 -10.92
CA ILE A 7 -2.57 -40.88 -10.36
C ILE A 7 -1.88 -39.90 -9.41
N LEU A 8 -0.97 -40.38 -8.56
CA LEU A 8 -0.22 -39.53 -7.63
C LEU A 8 0.70 -38.55 -8.37
N LEU A 9 1.40 -39.00 -9.42
CA LEU A 9 2.24 -38.14 -10.24
C LEU A 9 1.43 -37.07 -10.99
N LEU A 10 0.25 -37.41 -11.52
CA LEU A 10 -0.63 -36.45 -12.16
C LEU A 10 -1.17 -35.40 -11.19
N ALA A 11 -1.55 -35.81 -9.97
CA ALA A 11 -2.01 -34.88 -8.94
C ALA A 11 -0.89 -33.91 -8.52
N VAL A 12 0.34 -34.38 -8.33
CA VAL A 12 1.50 -33.54 -8.00
C VAL A 12 1.86 -32.61 -9.17
N ALA A 13 1.80 -33.08 -10.41
CA ALA A 13 2.03 -32.24 -11.58
C ALA A 13 0.97 -31.15 -11.74
N ALA A 14 -0.31 -31.47 -11.50
CA ALA A 14 -1.39 -30.50 -11.53
C ALA A 14 -1.26 -29.47 -10.40
N ALA A 15 -0.90 -29.89 -9.19
CA ALA A 15 -0.69 -28.99 -8.05
C ALA A 15 0.52 -28.07 -8.26
N THR A 16 1.63 -28.58 -8.78
CA THR A 16 2.80 -27.76 -9.12
C THR A 16 2.47 -26.78 -10.24
N ALA A 17 1.81 -27.22 -11.32
CA ALA A 17 1.36 -26.33 -12.39
C ALA A 17 0.45 -25.21 -11.87
N ALA A 18 -0.55 -25.54 -11.04
CA ALA A 18 -1.42 -24.55 -10.41
C ALA A 18 -0.64 -23.56 -9.54
N PHE A 19 0.29 -24.04 -8.71
CA PHE A 19 1.14 -23.19 -7.88
C PHE A 19 2.00 -22.23 -8.71
N PHE A 20 2.60 -22.70 -9.81
CA PHE A 20 3.38 -21.86 -10.71
C PHE A 20 2.51 -20.85 -11.46
N ILE A 21 1.31 -21.24 -11.90
CA ILE A 21 0.36 -20.33 -12.56
C ILE A 21 -0.06 -19.23 -11.59
N THR A 22 -0.50 -19.58 -10.37
CA THR A 22 -0.90 -18.60 -9.36
C THR A 22 0.29 -17.72 -8.95
N ARG A 23 1.48 -18.29 -8.76
CA ARG A 23 2.68 -17.50 -8.42
C ARG A 23 3.07 -16.54 -9.54
N ASN A 24 3.02 -16.97 -10.80
CA ASN A 24 3.39 -16.12 -11.93
C ASN A 24 2.33 -15.05 -12.22
N GLN A 25 1.05 -15.34 -11.99
CA GLN A 25 -0.05 -14.36 -12.08
C GLN A 25 -0.02 -13.35 -10.91
N CYS A 26 0.28 -13.79 -9.68
CA CYS A 26 0.48 -12.88 -8.55
C CYS A 26 1.74 -12.01 -8.69
N GLN A 27 2.75 -12.46 -9.45
CA GLN A 27 3.93 -11.66 -9.78
C GLN A 27 3.67 -10.52 -10.78
N CYS A 28 2.55 -10.53 -11.51
CA CYS A 28 2.13 -9.38 -12.31
C CYS A 28 1.59 -8.22 -11.45
N GLY A 29 1.23 -8.46 -10.17
CA GLY A 29 0.84 -7.40 -9.23
C GLY A 29 2.01 -6.80 -8.43
N THR A 30 3.21 -7.38 -8.52
CA THR A 30 4.38 -6.97 -7.71
C THR A 30 5.63 -6.61 -8.53
N ARG A 31 5.53 -6.60 -9.86
CA ARG A 31 6.48 -5.85 -10.68
C ARG A 31 6.15 -4.37 -10.61
N LEU A 32 6.71 -3.71 -9.59
CA LEU A 32 6.98 -2.28 -9.63
C LEU A 32 8.00 -2.06 -10.75
N ASP A 33 7.54 -2.08 -12.01
CA ASP A 33 8.38 -1.81 -13.17
C ASP A 33 8.71 -0.31 -13.17
N ALA A 34 9.86 0.00 -12.57
CA ALA A 34 10.65 1.15 -12.92
C ALA A 34 11.10 1.01 -14.37
N THR A 35 10.25 1.34 -15.34
CA THR A 35 10.56 1.82 -16.71
C THR A 35 9.33 1.71 -17.64
N SER A 36 8.45 2.70 -17.60
CA SER A 36 7.73 3.16 -18.79
C SER A 36 7.26 4.59 -18.56
N HIS A 37 7.66 5.48 -19.47
CA HIS A 37 7.42 6.92 -19.40
C HIS A 37 5.97 7.30 -19.78
N ASP A 38 5.02 6.37 -19.61
CA ASP A 38 3.56 6.57 -19.74
C ASP A 38 2.83 6.51 -18.38
N GLY A 39 3.59 6.44 -17.28
CA GLY A 39 3.07 6.32 -15.91
C GLY A 39 2.27 7.52 -15.38
N GLU A 40 2.05 8.56 -16.17
CA GLU A 40 1.12 9.66 -15.85
C GLU A 40 -0.27 9.45 -16.49
N THR A 41 -0.35 8.67 -17.58
CA THR A 41 -1.57 8.53 -18.39
C THR A 41 -2.50 7.44 -17.83
N MET A 42 -1.92 6.33 -17.37
CA MET A 42 -2.62 5.21 -16.76
C MET A 42 -2.29 5.19 -15.26
N LEU A 43 -3.23 5.66 -14.44
CA LEU A 43 -3.17 5.58 -12.97
C LEU A 43 -4.15 4.47 -12.52
N PRO A 44 -3.78 3.17 -12.69
CA PRO A 44 -4.67 2.05 -12.39
C PRO A 44 -5.16 2.04 -10.94
N GLU A 45 -4.37 2.60 -10.02
CA GLU A 45 -4.73 2.79 -8.60
C GLU A 45 -5.89 3.76 -8.38
N LEU A 46 -6.21 4.61 -9.37
CA LEU A 46 -7.35 5.53 -9.33
C LEU A 46 -8.55 5.03 -10.13
N GLU A 47 -8.41 3.97 -10.91
CA GLU A 47 -9.46 3.51 -11.83
C GLU A 47 -10.72 3.05 -11.08
N TRP A 48 -10.57 2.48 -9.88
CA TRP A 48 -11.70 2.13 -9.03
C TRP A 48 -12.55 3.36 -8.64
N LEU A 49 -11.94 4.54 -8.49
CA LEU A 49 -12.69 5.78 -8.19
C LEU A 49 -13.63 6.12 -9.34
N HIS A 50 -13.15 6.00 -10.57
CA HIS A 50 -13.93 6.25 -11.76
C HIS A 50 -15.11 5.27 -11.87
N GLN A 51 -14.85 3.97 -11.67
CA GLN A 51 -15.85 2.92 -11.84
C GLN A 51 -16.86 2.81 -10.68
N GLU A 52 -16.38 2.85 -9.43
CA GLU A 52 -17.21 2.62 -8.25
C GLU A 52 -17.92 3.88 -7.76
N LEU A 53 -17.27 5.05 -7.84
CA LEU A 53 -17.89 6.32 -7.45
C LEU A 53 -18.58 7.03 -8.63
N LYS A 54 -18.49 6.45 -9.84
CA LYS A 54 -19.08 7.00 -11.07
C LYS A 54 -18.69 8.46 -11.27
N LEU A 55 -17.40 8.75 -11.11
CA LEU A 55 -16.88 10.09 -11.38
C LEU A 55 -17.10 10.42 -12.86
N ASP A 56 -17.52 11.64 -13.17
CA ASP A 56 -17.47 12.10 -14.55
C ASP A 56 -16.02 12.35 -14.99
N ASP A 57 -15.80 12.43 -16.30
CA ASP A 57 -14.46 12.63 -16.89
C ASP A 57 -13.75 13.88 -16.33
N THR A 58 -14.51 14.93 -15.99
CA THR A 58 -13.96 16.19 -15.46
C THR A 58 -13.51 16.02 -14.01
N GLN A 59 -14.32 15.37 -13.18
CA GLN A 59 -13.97 15.01 -11.80
C GLN A 59 -12.75 14.09 -11.80
N PHE A 60 -12.76 13.06 -12.64
CA PHE A 60 -11.66 12.09 -12.71
C PHE A 60 -10.35 12.74 -13.16
N ALA A 61 -10.38 13.62 -14.17
CA ALA A 61 -9.20 14.37 -14.59
C ALA A 61 -8.61 15.24 -13.46
N LYS A 62 -9.48 15.91 -12.67
CA LYS A 62 -9.04 16.70 -11.50
C LYS A 62 -8.43 15.81 -10.41
N VAL A 63 -9.02 14.65 -10.14
CA VAL A 63 -8.49 13.68 -9.17
C VAL A 63 -7.12 13.16 -9.61
N LYS A 64 -6.94 12.83 -10.90
CA LYS A 64 -5.63 12.44 -11.44
C LYS A 64 -4.59 13.54 -11.23
N ALA A 65 -4.91 14.79 -11.59
CA ALA A 65 -4.01 15.92 -11.40
C ALA A 65 -3.65 16.13 -9.92
N GLN A 66 -4.63 16.02 -9.01
CA GLN A 66 -4.42 16.12 -7.57
C GLN A 66 -3.51 15.00 -7.04
N HIS A 67 -3.67 13.77 -7.55
CA HIS A 67 -2.84 12.63 -7.17
C HIS A 67 -1.40 12.78 -7.67
N LEU A 68 -1.21 13.16 -8.93
CA LEU A 68 0.11 13.41 -9.51
C LEU A 68 0.85 14.53 -8.77
N ALA A 69 0.14 15.59 -8.36
CA ALA A 69 0.72 16.67 -7.56
C ALA A 69 1.15 16.20 -6.15
N TYR A 70 0.46 15.22 -5.56
CA TYR A 70 0.82 14.66 -4.26
C TYR A 70 1.97 13.66 -4.32
N LYS A 71 2.13 12.95 -5.44
CA LYS A 71 3.15 11.90 -5.64
C LYS A 71 4.57 12.27 -5.17
N PRO A 72 5.18 13.42 -5.55
CA PRO A 72 6.51 13.76 -5.07
C PRO A 72 6.58 13.95 -3.54
N THR A 73 5.50 14.42 -2.91
CA THR A 73 5.42 14.53 -1.45
C THR A 73 5.39 13.14 -0.80
N CYS A 74 4.59 12.22 -1.36
CA CYS A 74 4.52 10.84 -0.89
C CYS A 74 5.89 10.14 -0.97
N GLU A 75 6.58 10.27 -2.10
CA GLU A 75 7.91 9.68 -2.33
C GLU A 75 8.95 10.24 -1.35
N ALA A 76 8.99 11.56 -1.14
CA ALA A 76 9.90 12.20 -0.19
C ALA A 76 9.67 11.70 1.25
N LEU A 77 8.41 11.59 1.68
CA LEU A 77 8.06 11.08 3.01
C LEU A 77 8.42 9.59 3.14
N CYS A 78 8.20 8.78 2.10
CA CYS A 78 8.57 7.38 2.08
C CYS A 78 10.09 7.21 2.27
N MET A 79 10.90 8.04 1.62
CA MET A 79 12.35 8.05 1.81
C MET A 79 12.77 8.40 3.23
N LYS A 80 12.10 9.38 3.88
CA LYS A 80 12.33 9.70 5.29
C LYS A 80 11.98 8.50 6.20
N VAL A 81 10.83 7.86 5.99
CA VAL A 81 10.40 6.68 6.76
C VAL A 81 11.44 5.56 6.65
N MET A 82 11.91 5.28 5.43
CA MET A 82 12.89 4.24 5.20
C MET A 82 14.23 4.54 5.89
N THR A 83 14.65 5.80 5.88
CA THR A 83 15.88 6.27 6.54
C THR A 83 15.78 6.11 8.06
N ALA A 84 14.68 6.58 8.67
CA ALA A 84 14.44 6.47 10.11
C ALA A 84 14.36 4.99 10.55
N ARG A 85 13.67 4.14 9.78
CA ARG A 85 13.60 2.70 10.04
C ARG A 85 14.97 2.02 9.97
N LYS A 86 15.78 2.36 8.96
CA LYS A 86 17.14 1.82 8.82
C LYS A 86 18.01 2.21 10.00
N LYS A 87 17.98 3.48 10.42
CA LYS A 87 18.71 3.98 11.59
C LYS A 87 18.31 3.23 12.87
N LEU A 88 17.00 3.13 13.11
CA LEU A 88 16.47 2.40 14.27
C LEU A 88 16.90 0.92 14.26
N SER A 89 16.79 0.25 13.11
CA SER A 89 17.20 -1.15 12.96
C SER A 89 18.69 -1.36 13.24
N GLN A 90 19.54 -0.45 12.76
CA GLN A 90 20.99 -0.48 13.00
C GLN A 90 21.35 -0.28 14.48
N LEU A 91 20.66 0.62 15.17
CA LEU A 91 20.88 0.86 16.60
C LEU A 91 20.36 -0.30 17.46
N ALA A 92 19.18 -0.83 17.14
CA ALA A 92 18.62 -1.99 17.83
C ALA A 92 19.52 -3.23 17.72
N ALA A 93 20.14 -3.45 16.54
CA ALA A 93 21.06 -4.56 16.32
C ALA A 93 22.36 -4.49 17.15
N GLN A 94 22.72 -3.32 17.69
CA GLN A 94 23.89 -3.14 18.56
C GLN A 94 23.64 -3.65 19.99
N GLY A 95 22.39 -3.94 20.36
CA GLY A 95 22.02 -4.58 21.63
C GLY A 95 21.97 -3.66 22.85
N ASN A 96 22.32 -2.37 22.73
CA ASN A 96 22.18 -1.40 23.82
C ASN A 96 20.82 -0.71 23.79
N LEU A 97 19.81 -1.38 24.36
CA LEU A 97 18.42 -0.91 24.37
C LEU A 97 18.16 0.30 25.29
N SER A 98 19.12 0.67 26.14
CA SER A 98 19.02 1.84 27.03
C SER A 98 19.83 3.04 26.53
N SER A 99 20.27 3.00 25.27
CA SER A 99 21.04 4.11 24.69
C SER A 99 20.12 5.30 24.37
N PRO A 100 20.51 6.53 24.75
CA PRO A 100 19.79 7.75 24.36
C PRO A 100 19.61 7.87 22.84
N GLU A 101 20.56 7.34 22.06
CA GLU A 101 20.52 7.31 20.60
C GLU A 101 19.38 6.43 20.07
N LEU A 102 19.09 5.30 20.72
CA LEU A 102 17.97 4.43 20.35
C LEU A 102 16.63 5.11 20.65
N ASP A 103 16.51 5.73 21.82
CA ASP A 103 15.30 6.49 22.19
C ASP A 103 15.05 7.64 21.21
N ALA A 104 16.10 8.38 20.82
CA ALA A 104 15.99 9.43 19.81
C ALA A 104 15.58 8.87 18.44
N ALA A 105 16.10 7.70 18.04
CA ALA A 105 15.72 7.05 16.78
C ALA A 105 14.26 6.55 16.78
N LEU A 106 13.76 6.07 17.92
CA LEU A 106 12.35 5.70 18.10
C LEU A 106 11.44 6.94 17.96
N GLN A 107 11.79 8.05 18.61
CA GLN A 107 11.06 9.31 18.51
C GLN A 107 11.05 9.85 17.08
N GLU A 108 12.20 9.82 16.40
CA GLU A 108 12.32 10.22 14.99
C GLU A 108 11.42 9.35 14.09
N GLN A 109 11.45 8.03 14.26
CA GLN A 109 10.62 7.11 13.49
C GLN A 109 9.12 7.37 13.71
N ALA A 110 8.70 7.61 14.95
CA ALA A 110 7.32 7.97 15.27
C ALA A 110 6.91 9.31 14.65
N ALA A 111 7.78 10.34 14.75
CA ALA A 111 7.52 11.67 14.20
C ALA A 111 7.33 11.64 12.68
N VAL A 112 8.19 10.93 11.96
CA VAL A 112 8.09 10.79 10.50
C VAL A 112 6.82 10.00 10.10
N HIS A 113 6.43 8.98 10.89
CA HIS A 113 5.18 8.26 10.63
C HIS A 113 3.95 9.18 10.74
N VAL A 114 3.91 10.02 11.78
CA VAL A 114 2.84 11.03 11.96
C VAL A 114 2.84 12.05 10.82
N GLU A 115 4.01 12.49 10.35
CA GLU A 115 4.14 13.39 9.19
C GLU A 115 3.51 12.75 7.93
N CYS A 116 3.83 11.49 7.67
CA CYS A 116 3.30 10.72 6.55
C CYS A 116 1.77 10.56 6.62
N GLN A 117 1.25 10.15 7.78
CA GLN A 117 -0.20 10.00 7.99
C GLN A 117 -0.95 11.33 7.80
N LYS A 118 -0.42 12.43 8.34
CA LYS A 118 -1.03 13.76 8.15
C LYS A 118 -1.05 14.19 6.69
N ALA A 119 0.04 13.94 5.95
CA ALA A 119 0.12 14.26 4.54
C ALA A 119 -0.91 13.45 3.72
N LEU A 120 -1.04 12.15 4.01
CA LEU A 120 -1.99 11.29 3.34
C LEU A 120 -3.44 11.67 3.66
N LEU A 121 -3.77 11.90 4.94
CA LEU A 121 -5.12 12.37 5.32
C LEU A 121 -5.50 13.68 4.62
N ARG A 122 -4.56 14.62 4.51
CA ARG A 122 -4.78 15.87 3.77
C ARG A 122 -5.05 15.59 2.30
N HIS A 123 -4.26 14.71 1.67
CA HIS A 123 -4.48 14.31 0.28
C HIS A 123 -5.87 13.70 0.08
N LEU A 124 -6.29 12.77 0.96
CA LEU A 124 -7.63 12.17 0.90
C LEU A 124 -8.73 13.25 0.97
N HIS A 125 -8.66 14.17 1.92
CA HIS A 125 -9.65 15.23 2.02
C HIS A 125 -9.66 16.18 0.82
N GLN A 126 -8.48 16.50 0.25
CA GLN A 126 -8.40 17.31 -0.97
C GLN A 126 -9.04 16.59 -2.17
N THR A 127 -8.78 15.30 -2.33
CA THR A 127 -9.38 14.46 -3.37
C THR A 127 -10.90 14.37 -3.20
N ALA A 128 -11.39 14.18 -1.97
CA ALA A 128 -12.82 14.17 -1.66
C ALA A 128 -13.51 15.50 -2.03
N GLY A 129 -12.82 16.64 -1.84
CA GLY A 129 -13.33 17.97 -2.20
C GLY A 129 -13.52 18.21 -3.71
N LEU A 130 -13.06 17.30 -4.57
CA LEU A 130 -13.27 17.35 -6.02
C LEU A 130 -14.55 16.60 -6.47
N MET A 131 -15.24 15.95 -5.53
CA MET A 131 -16.40 15.08 -5.79
C MET A 131 -17.69 15.69 -5.23
N SER A 132 -18.84 15.10 -5.58
CA SER A 132 -20.10 15.41 -4.90
C SER A 132 -20.08 14.91 -3.44
N GLU A 133 -20.96 15.42 -2.60
CA GLU A 133 -21.01 15.04 -1.18
C GLU A 133 -21.19 13.51 -0.97
N SER A 134 -22.05 12.87 -1.77
CA SER A 134 -22.26 11.42 -1.67
C SER A 134 -21.03 10.62 -2.07
N GLN A 135 -20.35 11.03 -3.15
CA GLN A 135 -19.11 10.41 -3.62
C GLN A 135 -17.97 10.61 -2.61
N ALA A 136 -17.82 11.82 -2.08
CA ALA A 136 -16.82 12.16 -1.08
C ALA A 136 -16.97 11.33 0.19
N ARG A 137 -18.21 11.11 0.65
CA ARG A 137 -18.49 10.26 1.82
C ARG A 137 -18.10 8.81 1.57
N GLN A 138 -18.56 8.23 0.45
CA GLN A 138 -18.22 6.86 0.08
C GLN A 138 -16.70 6.65 -0.08
N TYR A 139 -16.01 7.63 -0.68
CA TYR A 139 -14.56 7.62 -0.82
C TYR A 139 -13.84 7.63 0.55
N LEU A 140 -14.22 8.54 1.45
CA LEU A 140 -13.60 8.66 2.76
C LEU A 140 -13.89 7.45 3.65
N ASP A 141 -15.10 6.88 3.57
CA ASP A 141 -15.45 5.65 4.29
C ASP A 141 -14.57 4.47 3.84
N ALA A 142 -14.22 4.40 2.56
CA ALA A 142 -13.33 3.37 2.02
C ALA A 142 -11.85 3.60 2.39
N MET A 143 -11.38 4.86 2.37
CA MET A 143 -9.95 5.17 2.47
C MET A 143 -9.46 5.45 3.90
N LEU A 144 -10.24 6.14 4.74
CA LEU A 144 -9.79 6.55 6.08
C LEU A 144 -9.39 5.38 6.99
N PRO A 145 -10.12 4.24 7.02
CA PRO A 145 -9.74 3.11 7.87
C PRO A 145 -8.34 2.55 7.56
N GLN A 146 -7.92 2.62 6.30
CA GLN A 146 -6.61 2.14 5.84
C GLN A 146 -5.47 3.04 6.31
N VAL A 147 -5.72 4.32 6.52
CA VAL A 147 -4.70 5.32 6.92
C VAL A 147 -4.60 5.46 8.45
N ILE A 148 -5.74 5.36 9.14
CA ILE A 148 -5.82 5.54 10.59
C ILE A 148 -5.47 4.24 11.34
N GLY A 149 -5.44 3.10 10.65
CA GLY A 149 -5.06 1.80 11.24
C GLY A 149 -6.21 1.07 11.95
N ALA A 150 -7.45 1.45 11.68
CA ALA A 150 -8.64 0.82 12.28
C ALA A 150 -8.99 -0.56 11.69
N ALA A 151 -8.30 -0.99 10.61
CA ALA A 151 -8.50 -2.30 9.98
C ALA A 151 -7.58 -3.41 10.52
N ALA A 152 -6.99 -3.23 11.71
CA ALA A 152 -6.47 -4.36 12.47
C ALA A 152 -7.61 -4.90 13.34
N GLU A 153 -8.36 -5.90 12.83
CA GLU A 153 -9.16 -6.75 13.71
C GLU A 153 -8.24 -7.23 14.85
N PRO A 154 -8.68 -7.16 16.13
CA PRO A 154 -7.89 -7.73 17.21
C PRO A 154 -7.73 -9.22 16.92
N VAL A 155 -6.49 -9.68 16.85
CA VAL A 155 -6.16 -11.11 16.87
C VAL A 155 -6.80 -11.68 18.13
N SER A 156 -7.93 -12.35 17.96
CA SER A 156 -8.57 -13.14 19.00
C SER A 156 -7.64 -14.31 19.31
N HIS A 157 -6.75 -14.10 20.28
CA HIS A 157 -6.08 -15.20 20.96
C HIS A 157 -7.14 -15.91 21.79
N GLY A 158 -7.82 -16.87 21.19
CA GLY A 158 -8.64 -17.85 21.90
C GLY A 158 -7.77 -18.57 22.92
N HIS A 159 -8.10 -18.37 24.19
CA HIS A 159 -7.63 -19.18 25.31
C HIS A 159 -8.30 -20.55 25.31
#